data_AF-A0A843BXC8-F1
#
_entry.id   AF-A0A843BXC8-F1
#
_cell.length_a   1.000
_cell.length_b   1.000
_cell.length_c   1.000
_cell.angle_alpha   90.00
_cell.angle_beta   90.00
_cell.angle_gamma   90.00
#
_symmetry.space_group_name_H-M   'P 1'
#
loop_
_entity.id
_entity.type
_entity.pdbx_description
1 polymer ?
#
loop_
_entity_poly.entity_id
_entity_poly.type
_entity_poly.pdbx_seq_one_letter_code
_entity_poly.pdbx_strand_id
1 'polypeptide(L)'
;MALLALVYVCSIFMIGRNIISLVTKIKDLLTKEKRKEFNESKSQYFLYAALILTAVLGIICGIVLLFPNQIFGYYLFIIVSGMMIYSYISYAGKTYESKNWVMFVVSILVTILIMILASLLIFYLATGIID
;
A
#
# COMPACT_ATOMS: atom_id res chain seq x y z
N MET A 1 -24.30 2.24 -8.21
CA MET A 1 -23.43 2.04 -9.42
C MET A 1 -22.02 2.66 -9.29
N ALA A 2 -21.89 3.98 -9.07
CA ALA A 2 -20.58 4.64 -8.98
C ALA A 2 -19.70 4.15 -7.81
N LEU A 3 -20.33 3.88 -6.64
CA LEU A 3 -19.65 3.30 -5.48
C LEU A 3 -19.06 1.92 -5.78
N LEU A 4 -19.84 1.05 -6.42
CA LEU A 4 -19.40 -0.29 -6.79
C LEU A 4 -18.17 -0.24 -7.72
N ALA A 5 -18.19 0.65 -8.72
CA ALA A 5 -17.04 0.87 -9.60
C ALA A 5 -15.80 1.37 -8.83
N LEU A 6 -15.98 2.32 -7.91
CA LEU A 6 -14.90 2.81 -7.04
C LEU A 6 -14.32 1.69 -6.18
N VAL A 7 -15.16 0.85 -5.58
CA VAL A 7 -14.74 -0.30 -4.75
C VAL A 7 -13.91 -1.29 -5.57
N TYR A 8 -14.32 -1.58 -6.81
CA TYR A 8 -13.52 -2.41 -7.71
C TYR A 8 -12.18 -1.78 -8.08
N VAL A 9 -12.14 -0.48 -8.37
CA VAL A 9 -10.88 0.24 -8.64
C VAL A 9 -9.95 0.19 -7.42
N CYS A 10 -10.47 0.48 -6.22
CA CYS A 10 -9.72 0.39 -4.97
C CYS A 10 -9.22 -1.03 -4.72
N SER A 11 -10.05 -2.04 -4.94
CA SER A 11 -9.69 -3.45 -4.79
C SER A 11 -8.55 -3.84 -5.74
N ILE A 12 -8.70 -3.60 -7.04
CA ILE A 12 -7.69 -3.96 -8.06
C ILE A 12 -6.39 -3.22 -7.79
N PHE A 13 -6.46 -1.94 -7.42
CA PHE A 13 -5.29 -1.15 -7.05
C PHE A 13 -4.57 -1.74 -5.84
N MET A 14 -5.31 -2.11 -4.79
CA MET A 14 -4.75 -2.72 -3.59
C MET A 14 -4.12 -4.08 -3.88
N ILE A 15 -4.77 -4.94 -4.65
CA ILE A 15 -4.22 -6.25 -5.03
C ILE A 15 -2.96 -6.06 -5.88
N GLY A 16 -3.07 -5.34 -7.00
CA GLY A 16 -2.00 -5.20 -7.98
C GLY A 16 -0.74 -4.59 -7.38
N ARG A 17 -0.86 -3.45 -6.68
CA ARG A 17 0.29 -2.79 -6.04
C ARG A 17 0.92 -3.71 -5.01
N ASN A 18 0.13 -4.28 -4.10
CA ASN A 18 0.68 -5.03 -2.98
C ASN A 18 1.30 -6.37 -3.41
N ILE A 19 0.80 -7.01 -4.47
CA ILE A 19 1.48 -8.15 -5.11
C ILE A 19 2.85 -7.73 -5.64
N ILE A 20 2.94 -6.63 -6.40
CA ILE A 20 4.22 -6.14 -6.93
C ILE A 20 5.19 -5.83 -5.77
N SER A 21 4.71 -5.19 -4.70
CA SER A 21 5.52 -4.88 -3.52
C SER A 21 5.99 -6.14 -2.79
N LEU A 22 5.16 -7.18 -2.70
CA LEU A 22 5.52 -8.43 -2.06
C LEU A 22 6.57 -9.19 -2.88
N VAL A 23 6.36 -9.31 -4.20
CA VAL A 23 7.29 -9.99 -5.11
C VAL A 23 8.67 -9.31 -5.11
N THR A 24 8.70 -7.97 -5.17
CA THR A 24 9.97 -7.21 -5.10
C THR A 24 10.70 -7.45 -3.77
N LYS A 25 9.99 -7.41 -2.64
CA LYS A 25 10.60 -7.68 -1.32
C LYS A 25 11.07 -9.12 -1.15
N ILE A 26 10.34 -10.10 -1.67
CA ILE A 26 10.78 -11.50 -1.66
C ILE A 26 12.04 -11.66 -2.52
N LYS A 27 12.08 -11.06 -3.71
CA LYS A 27 13.27 -11.08 -4.58
C LYS A 27 14.48 -10.45 -3.89
N ASP A 28 14.29 -9.32 -3.23
CA ASP A 28 15.34 -8.65 -2.45
C ASP A 28 15.86 -9.55 -1.32
N LEU A 29 14.97 -10.21 -0.56
CA LEU A 29 15.36 -11.16 0.50
C LEU A 29 16.18 -12.35 -0.02
N LEU A 30 15.91 -12.79 -1.25
CA LEU A 30 16.66 -13.88 -1.89
C LEU A 30 18.06 -13.43 -2.34
N THR A 31 18.31 -12.13 -2.48
CA THR A 31 19.59 -11.59 -2.95
C THR A 31 20.63 -11.58 -1.82
N LYS A 32 21.88 -11.96 -2.13
CA LYS A 32 22.97 -12.10 -1.13
C LYS A 32 23.41 -10.75 -0.54
N GLU A 33 23.36 -9.68 -1.32
CA GLU A 33 23.75 -8.33 -0.88
C GLU A 33 22.83 -7.78 0.20
N LYS A 34 21.52 -7.87 0.00
CA LYS A 34 20.52 -7.47 1.00
C LYS A 34 20.65 -8.26 2.29
N ARG A 35 20.95 -9.57 2.23
CA ARG A 35 21.20 -10.39 3.43
C ARG A 35 22.39 -9.91 4.26
N LYS A 36 23.44 -9.36 3.64
CA LYS A 36 24.55 -8.73 4.38
C LYS A 36 24.11 -7.42 5.04
N GLU A 37 23.39 -6.57 4.30
CA GLU A 37 22.84 -5.30 4.79
C GLU A 37 21.90 -5.47 6.01
N PHE A 38 21.07 -6.53 5.99
CA PHE A 38 20.19 -6.87 7.10
C PHE A 38 20.95 -7.32 8.34
N ASN A 39 22.04 -8.09 8.19
CA ASN A 39 22.87 -8.54 9.31
C ASN A 39 23.59 -7.39 10.03
N GLU A 40 23.86 -6.28 9.34
CA GLU A 40 24.57 -5.13 9.89
C GLU A 40 23.64 -4.17 10.66
N SER A 41 22.32 -4.19 10.42
CA SER A 41 21.37 -3.32 11.13
C SER A 41 20.04 -4.01 11.49
N LYS A 42 19.90 -4.40 12.77
CA LYS A 42 18.69 -5.05 13.31
C LYS A 42 17.39 -4.27 13.04
N SER A 43 17.43 -2.94 12.98
CA SER A 43 16.25 -2.11 12.71
C SER A 43 15.67 -2.31 11.30
N GLN A 44 16.49 -2.73 10.33
CA GLN A 44 16.02 -2.97 8.97
C GLN A 44 15.16 -4.22 8.85
N TYR A 45 15.39 -5.27 9.66
CA TYR A 45 14.53 -6.45 9.69
C TYR A 45 13.10 -6.11 10.10
N PHE A 46 12.93 -5.28 11.13
CA PHE A 46 11.61 -4.87 11.61
C PHE A 46 10.86 -4.06 10.56
N LEU A 47 11.55 -3.11 9.92
CA LEU A 47 10.97 -2.30 8.85
C LEU A 47 10.59 -3.15 7.64
N TYR A 48 11.41 -4.14 7.29
CA TYR A 48 11.12 -5.05 6.18
C TYR A 48 9.94 -5.99 6.48
N ALA A 49 9.87 -6.51 7.70
CA ALA A 49 8.74 -7.32 8.16
C ALA A 49 7.43 -6.51 8.16
N ALA A 50 7.45 -5.27 8.66
CA ALA A 50 6.30 -4.37 8.63
C ALA A 50 5.85 -4.07 7.18
N LEU A 51 6.80 -3.90 6.28
CA LEU A 51 6.56 -3.68 4.85
C LEU A 51 5.95 -4.91 4.16
N ILE A 52 6.36 -6.12 4.53
CA ILE A 52 5.76 -7.37 4.04
C ILE A 52 4.35 -7.53 4.61
N LEU A 53 4.17 -7.30 5.91
CA LEU A 53 2.88 -7.34 6.56
C LEU A 53 1.88 -6.36 5.92
N THR A 54 2.32 -5.14 5.63
CA THR A 54 1.52 -4.13 4.92
C THR A 54 1.07 -4.63 3.54
N ALA A 55 1.97 -5.31 2.81
CA ALA A 55 1.63 -5.86 1.51
C ALA A 55 0.61 -7.02 1.61
N VAL A 56 0.81 -7.94 2.56
CA VAL A 56 -0.13 -9.05 2.79
C VAL A 56 -1.51 -8.53 3.20
N LEU A 57 -1.56 -7.59 4.16
CA LEU A 57 -2.82 -6.96 4.57
C LEU A 57 -3.49 -6.20 3.42
N GLY A 58 -2.71 -5.57 2.53
CA GLY A 58 -3.24 -4.92 1.34
C GLY A 58 -3.84 -5.87 0.32
N ILE A 59 -3.25 -7.06 0.14
CA ILE A 59 -3.83 -8.11 -0.71
C ILE A 59 -5.14 -8.60 -0.10
N ILE A 60 -5.15 -8.90 1.21
CA ILE A 60 -6.37 -9.32 1.93
C ILE A 60 -7.45 -8.25 1.82
N CYS A 61 -7.10 -6.98 2.04
CA CYS A 61 -8.00 -5.84 1.89
C CYS A 61 -8.61 -5.78 0.50
N GLY A 62 -7.79 -5.89 -0.54
CA GLY A 62 -8.26 -5.89 -1.91
C GLY A 62 -9.23 -7.04 -2.19
N ILE A 63 -8.95 -8.25 -1.70
CA ILE A 63 -9.85 -9.41 -1.84
C ILE A 63 -11.17 -9.18 -1.09
N VAL A 64 -11.13 -8.69 0.15
CA VAL A 64 -12.33 -8.42 0.95
C VAL A 64 -13.22 -7.37 0.27
N LEU A 65 -12.62 -6.33 -0.32
CA LEU A 65 -13.35 -5.31 -1.08
C LEU A 65 -14.05 -5.87 -2.35
N LEU A 66 -13.63 -7.02 -2.89
CA LEU A 66 -14.34 -7.66 -4.02
C LEU A 66 -15.70 -8.24 -3.62
N PHE A 67 -15.97 -8.40 -2.32
CA PHE A 67 -17.26 -8.83 -1.79
C PHE A 67 -18.06 -7.58 -1.36
N PRO A 68 -18.85 -6.99 -2.28
CA PRO A 68 -19.66 -5.81 -1.96
C PRO A 68 -20.60 -6.12 -0.78
N ASN A 69 -20.79 -5.15 0.11
CA ASN A 69 -21.47 -5.22 1.43
C ASN A 69 -20.64 -5.60 2.67
N GLN A 70 -19.35 -5.93 2.54
CA GLN A 70 -18.53 -6.11 3.75
C GLN A 70 -18.01 -4.77 4.29
N ILE A 71 -18.71 -4.24 5.32
CA ILE A 71 -18.29 -3.06 6.10
C ILE A 71 -16.82 -3.19 6.56
N PHE A 72 -16.39 -4.42 6.88
CA PHE A 72 -15.02 -4.73 7.26
C PHE A 72 -13.97 -4.36 6.19
N GLY A 73 -14.29 -4.51 4.90
CA GLY A 73 -13.37 -4.16 3.81
C GLY A 73 -13.02 -2.68 3.75
N TYR A 74 -14.00 -1.80 4.03
CA TYR A 74 -13.81 -0.36 4.03
C TYR A 74 -12.89 0.10 5.18
N TYR A 75 -13.09 -0.42 6.39
CA TYR A 75 -12.20 -0.11 7.53
C TYR A 75 -10.78 -0.62 7.29
N LEU A 76 -10.65 -1.84 6.77
CA LEU A 76 -9.35 -2.41 6.44
C LEU A 76 -8.63 -1.58 5.36
N PHE A 77 -9.37 -1.04 4.39
CA PHE A 77 -8.81 -0.15 3.36
C PHE A 77 -8.22 1.13 3.95
N ILE A 78 -8.91 1.78 4.87
CA ILE A 78 -8.43 3.02 5.51
C ILE A 78 -7.13 2.74 6.29
N ILE A 79 -7.11 1.66 7.08
CA ILE A 79 -5.94 1.27 7.87
C ILE A 79 -4.75 0.97 6.96
N VAL A 80 -4.93 0.12 5.95
CA VAL A 80 -3.84 -0.26 5.05
C VAL A 80 -3.37 0.92 4.21
N SER A 81 -4.28 1.81 3.78
CA SER A 81 -3.91 3.05 3.07
C SER A 81 -2.99 3.92 3.93
N GLY A 82 -3.28 4.07 5.23
CA GLY A 82 -2.41 4.79 6.16
C GLY A 82 -1.01 4.17 6.27
N MET A 83 -0.93 2.84 6.39
CA MET A 83 0.35 2.11 6.42
C MET A 83 1.13 2.25 5.10
N MET A 84 0.44 2.26 3.97
CA MET A 84 1.04 2.45 2.65
C MET A 84 1.57 3.87 2.46
N ILE A 85 0.82 4.89 2.88
CA ILE A 85 1.26 6.30 2.84
C ILE A 85 2.55 6.46 3.65
N TYR A 86 2.59 5.97 4.90
CA TYR A 86 3.79 6.03 5.72
C TYR A 86 5.00 5.37 5.03
N SER A 87 4.78 4.19 4.44
CA SER A 87 5.83 3.46 3.70
C SER A 87 6.36 4.25 2.50
N TYR A 88 5.49 4.89 1.72
CA TYR A 88 5.88 5.67 0.55
C TYR A 88 6.56 6.98 0.91
N ILE A 89 6.13 7.66 1.97
CA ILE A 89 6.80 8.86 2.49
C ILE A 89 8.22 8.51 2.96
N SER A 90 8.37 7.42 3.72
CA SER A 90 9.69 6.96 4.16
C SER A 90 10.59 6.59 2.97
N TYR A 91 10.03 5.94 1.94
CA TYR A 91 10.76 5.60 0.74
C TYR A 91 11.12 6.82 -0.13
N ALA A 92 10.23 7.83 -0.19
CA ALA A 92 10.50 9.11 -0.85
C ALA A 92 11.69 9.82 -0.19
N GLY A 93 11.76 9.87 1.14
CA GLY A 93 12.90 10.46 1.86
C GLY A 93 14.24 9.82 1.46
N LYS A 94 14.30 8.48 1.45
CA LYS A 94 15.52 7.73 1.04
C LYS A 94 15.89 7.92 -0.43
N THR A 95 14.90 7.98 -1.32
CA THR A 95 15.14 8.17 -2.76
C THR A 95 15.56 9.60 -3.09
N TYR A 96 15.12 10.58 -2.32
CA TYR A 96 15.62 11.96 -2.38
C TYR A 96 17.08 12.04 -1.96
N GLU A 97 17.46 11.43 -0.83
CA GLU A 97 18.85 11.40 -0.35
C GLU A 97 19.81 10.72 -1.35
N SER A 98 19.36 9.64 -1.98
CA SER A 98 20.11 8.92 -3.03
C SER A 98 20.04 9.58 -4.42
N LYS A 99 19.45 10.78 -4.53
CA LYS A 99 19.29 11.56 -5.77
C LYS A 99 18.58 10.81 -6.90
N ASN A 100 17.76 9.81 -6.55
CA ASN A 100 17.00 9.05 -7.52
C ASN A 100 15.62 9.69 -7.78
N TRP A 101 15.66 10.79 -8.54
CA TRP A 101 14.51 11.68 -8.77
C TRP A 101 13.29 10.98 -9.36
N VAL A 102 13.49 10.00 -10.24
CA VAL A 102 12.38 9.26 -10.87
C VAL A 102 11.58 8.50 -9.81
N MET A 103 12.28 7.76 -8.93
CA MET A 103 11.61 6.99 -7.88
C MET A 103 10.99 7.88 -6.80
N PHE A 104 11.58 9.04 -6.52
CA PHE A 104 11.01 10.04 -5.65
C PHE A 104 9.65 10.55 -6.17
N VAL A 105 9.60 10.97 -7.43
CA VAL A 105 8.36 11.47 -8.07
C VAL A 105 7.29 10.37 -8.10
N VAL A 106 7.64 9.15 -8.47
CA VAL A 106 6.71 8.00 -8.46
C VAL A 106 6.12 7.79 -7.06
N SER A 107 6.93 7.90 -6.01
CA SER A 107 6.47 7.69 -4.62
C SER A 107 5.48 8.76 -4.18
N ILE A 108 5.70 10.02 -4.57
CA ILE A 108 4.76 11.12 -4.31
C ILE A 108 3.45 10.89 -5.06
N LEU A 109 3.52 10.56 -6.35
CA LEU A 109 2.32 10.32 -7.17
C LEU A 109 1.46 9.19 -6.61
N VAL A 110 2.09 8.09 -6.18
CA VAL A 110 1.36 6.97 -5.57
C VAL A 110 0.74 7.38 -4.22
N THR A 111 1.45 8.18 -3.43
CA THR A 111 0.91 8.70 -2.15
C THR A 111 -0.34 9.55 -2.38
N ILE A 112 -0.29 10.48 -3.35
CA ILE A 112 -1.42 11.33 -3.71
C ILE A 112 -2.60 10.49 -4.20
N LEU A 113 -2.35 9.48 -5.05
CA LEU A 113 -3.38 8.59 -5.56
C LEU A 113 -4.08 7.82 -4.44
N ILE A 114 -3.33 7.28 -3.47
CA ILE A 114 -3.90 6.59 -2.30
C ILE A 114 -4.76 7.55 -1.48
N MET A 115 -4.30 8.79 -1.26
CA MET A 115 -5.07 9.79 -0.53
C MET A 115 -6.39 10.14 -1.23
N ILE A 116 -6.38 10.30 -2.56
CA ILE A 116 -7.60 10.55 -3.34
C ILE A 116 -8.57 9.38 -3.20
N LEU A 117 -8.10 8.14 -3.40
CA LEU A 117 -8.95 6.95 -3.30
C LEU A 117 -9.53 6.77 -1.89
N ALA A 118 -8.72 6.96 -0.84
CA ALA A 118 -9.19 6.90 0.55
C ALA A 118 -10.19 8.00 0.87
N SER A 119 -9.95 9.24 0.42
CA SER A 119 -10.86 10.36 0.65
C SER A 119 -12.20 10.14 -0.04
N LEU A 120 -12.18 9.66 -1.30
CA LEU A 120 -13.41 9.30 -2.02
C LEU A 120 -14.17 8.19 -1.29
N LEU A 121 -13.48 7.12 -0.89
CA LEU A 121 -14.13 6.00 -0.20
C LEU A 121 -14.77 6.44 1.13
N ILE A 122 -14.07 7.27 1.92
CA ILE A 122 -14.60 7.83 3.17
C ILE A 122 -15.81 8.73 2.91
N PHE A 123 -15.73 9.59 1.89
CA PHE A 123 -16.84 10.47 1.52
C PHE A 123 -18.10 9.67 1.14
N TYR A 124 -17.97 8.63 0.32
CA TYR A 124 -19.11 7.78 -0.05
C TYR A 124 -19.65 6.98 1.16
N LEU A 125 -18.78 6.52 2.06
CA LEU A 125 -19.21 5.85 3.29
C LEU A 125 -20.00 6.82 4.20
N ALA A 126 -19.52 8.05 4.37
CA ALA A 126 -20.10 9.05 5.26
C ALA A 126 -21.42 9.63 4.73
N THR A 127 -21.56 9.75 3.41
CA THR A 127 -22.79 10.27 2.78
C THR A 127 -23.91 9.23 2.69
N GLY A 128 -23.65 7.97 3.05
CA GLY A 128 -24.68 6.93 3.05
C GLY A 128 -25.26 6.62 1.68
N ILE A 129 -24.59 7.05 0.59
CA ILE A 129 -24.93 6.69 -0.79
C ILE A 129 -24.48 5.25 -1.02
N ILE A 130 -25.10 4.33 -0.27
CA ILE A 130 -25.00 2.89 -0.42
C ILE A 130 -26.23 2.48 -1.24
N ASP A 131 -26.26 2.95 -2.49
CA ASP A 131 -27.20 2.48 -3.52
C ASP A 131 -26.49 1.50 -4.47
#